data_AF-A0A5N5SSC5-F1
#
_entry.id   AF-A0A5N5SSC5-F1
#
_cell.length_a   1.000
_cell.length_b   1.000
_cell.length_c   1.000
_cell.angle_alpha   90.00
_cell.angle_beta   90.00
_cell.angle_gamma   90.00
#
_symmetry.space_group_name_H-M   'P 1'
#
loop_
_entity.id
_entity.type
_entity.pdbx_description
1 polymer ?
#
loop_
_entity_poly.entity_id
_entity_poly.type
_entity_poly.pdbx_seq_one_letter_code
_entity_poly.pdbx_strand_id
1 'polypeptide(L)'
;MNILYLQFFRHAEISPFTVYSNDPRINRIEDIWPYGFGKITKRSYNFTLPSWVVQIYDEISTAAQFWTQYYSYSNELKRLNVGPVFELLTENMRKKSIGELPEQKMFMYSYNGLFMASMLNTMGVFNGIEIPYTSLLMFELHQTGKNYFVKWFGGGGGRGEIGGRGKIGGRGIREK
;
A
#
# COMPACT_ATOMS: atom_id res chain seq x y z
N MET A 1 -0.56 18.48 -23.02
CA MET A 1 -0.23 18.00 -21.65
C MET A 1 -0.26 16.47 -21.69
N ASN A 2 0.90 15.81 -21.63
CA ASN A 2 1.01 14.35 -21.75
C ASN A 2 1.35 13.78 -20.37
N ILE A 3 0.32 13.59 -19.53
CA ILE A 3 0.48 13.08 -18.17
C ILE A 3 0.15 11.59 -18.17
N LEU A 4 0.94 10.80 -17.45
CA LEU A 4 0.65 9.41 -17.13
C LEU A 4 0.51 9.26 -15.61
N TYR A 5 -0.59 8.67 -15.19
CA TYR A 5 -0.87 8.34 -13.79
C TYR A 5 -0.60 6.86 -13.54
N LEU A 6 0.13 6.53 -12.48
CA LEU A 6 0.23 5.16 -11.98
C LEU A 6 -0.30 5.12 -10.56
N GLN A 7 -1.39 4.38 -10.37
CA GLN A 7 -2.16 4.36 -9.14
C GLN A 7 -2.08 2.98 -8.48
N PHE A 8 -1.73 2.97 -7.20
CA PHE A 8 -1.81 1.81 -6.31
C PHE A 8 -2.88 2.09 -5.26
N PHE A 9 -3.86 1.21 -5.11
CA PHE A 9 -4.89 1.35 -4.08
C PHE A 9 -4.95 0.15 -3.15
N ARG A 10 -5.15 0.40 -1.84
CA ARG A 10 -5.39 -0.65 -0.85
C ARG A 10 -6.81 -1.18 -1.00
N HIS A 11 -6.96 -2.43 -1.41
CA HIS A 11 -8.24 -3.13 -1.34
C HIS A 11 -8.60 -3.49 0.12
N ALA A 12 -9.88 -3.74 0.38
CA ALA A 12 -10.34 -4.21 1.69
C ALA A 12 -9.77 -5.60 2.02
N GLU A 13 -9.66 -5.93 3.30
CA GLU A 13 -9.32 -7.31 3.69
C GLU A 13 -10.39 -8.29 3.23
N ILE A 14 -9.94 -9.38 2.61
CA ILE A 14 -10.79 -10.50 2.25
C ILE A 14 -11.09 -11.24 3.55
N SER A 15 -12.37 -11.30 3.91
CA SER A 15 -12.78 -12.07 5.09
C SER A 15 -12.51 -13.55 4.85
N PRO A 16 -12.04 -14.31 5.87
CA PRO A 16 -11.89 -15.76 5.74
C PRO A 16 -13.15 -16.36 5.14
N PHE A 17 -12.99 -17.27 4.17
CA PHE A 17 -14.14 -17.97 3.58
C PHE A 17 -14.37 -19.34 4.24
N THR A 18 -13.36 -19.88 4.93
CA THR A 18 -13.40 -21.19 5.57
C THR A 18 -12.52 -21.21 6.83
N VAL A 19 -12.78 -22.17 7.72
CA VAL A 19 -11.96 -22.48 8.90
C VAL A 19 -11.25 -23.81 8.72
N TYR A 20 -10.31 -24.11 9.60
CA TYR A 20 -9.64 -25.40 9.63
C TYR A 20 -10.65 -26.55 9.85
N SER A 21 -10.47 -27.66 9.14
CA SER A 21 -11.38 -28.82 9.21
C SER A 21 -11.52 -29.41 10.61
N ASN A 22 -10.54 -29.18 11.47
CA ASN A 22 -10.45 -29.63 12.85
C ASN A 22 -10.81 -28.54 13.88
N ASP A 23 -11.37 -27.40 13.48
CA ASP A 23 -11.88 -26.40 14.42
C ASP A 23 -13.08 -26.98 15.20
N PRO A 24 -13.03 -27.05 16.54
CA PRO A 24 -14.14 -27.53 17.36
C PRO A 24 -15.45 -26.72 17.16
N ARG A 25 -15.35 -25.53 16.59
CA ARG A 25 -16.45 -24.58 16.37
C ARG A 25 -16.90 -24.50 14.91
N ILE A 26 -16.41 -25.39 14.03
CA ILE A 26 -16.75 -25.38 12.60
C ILE A 26 -18.26 -25.44 12.31
N ASN A 27 -19.03 -26.16 13.13
CA ASN A 27 -20.49 -26.27 13.00
C ASN A 27 -21.27 -25.17 13.75
N ARG A 28 -20.56 -24.24 14.39
CA ARG A 28 -21.12 -23.15 15.23
C ARG A 28 -20.73 -21.78 14.71
N ILE A 29 -20.18 -21.68 13.50
CA ILE A 29 -19.65 -20.43 12.95
C ILE A 29 -20.75 -19.37 12.89
N GLU A 30 -21.97 -19.72 12.46
CA GLU A 30 -23.09 -18.77 12.38
C GLU A 30 -23.64 -18.38 13.75
N ASP A 31 -23.55 -19.26 14.76
CA ASP A 31 -23.95 -18.92 16.14
C ASP A 31 -23.02 -17.87 16.75
N ILE A 32 -21.74 -17.93 16.42
CA ILE A 32 -20.73 -17.06 17.00
C ILE A 32 -20.50 -15.82 16.11
N TRP A 33 -20.67 -15.94 14.79
CA TRP A 33 -20.63 -14.86 13.80
C TRP A 33 -21.93 -14.87 12.95
N PRO A 34 -23.05 -14.32 13.45
CA PRO A 34 -24.37 -14.38 12.80
C PRO A 34 -24.50 -13.64 11.46
N TYR A 35 -23.41 -13.04 10.99
CA TYR A 35 -23.31 -12.39 9.67
C TYR A 35 -22.04 -12.84 8.91
N GLY A 36 -21.51 -14.02 9.27
CA GLY A 36 -20.30 -14.60 8.70
C GLY A 36 -19.00 -13.91 9.11
N PHE A 37 -17.90 -14.37 8.51
CA PHE A 37 -16.55 -13.88 8.77
C PHE A 37 -16.32 -12.41 8.42
N GLY A 38 -17.24 -11.78 7.66
CA GLY A 38 -17.25 -10.33 7.39
C GLY A 38 -17.35 -9.44 8.64
N LYS A 39 -17.72 -10.02 9.79
CA LYS A 39 -17.63 -9.33 11.09
C LYS A 39 -16.21 -9.27 11.67
N ILE A 40 -15.32 -10.18 11.29
CA ILE A 40 -13.94 -10.23 11.81
C ILE A 40 -13.11 -9.08 11.23
N THR A 41 -13.40 -8.67 10.00
CA THR A 41 -12.67 -7.62 9.26
C THR A 41 -13.07 -6.19 9.64
N LYS A 42 -13.96 -5.98 10.62
CA LYS A 42 -14.42 -4.64 11.02
C LYS A 42 -13.76 -4.14 12.31
N ARG A 43 -12.77 -3.27 12.14
CA ARG A 43 -12.20 -2.35 13.15
C ARG A 43 -13.20 -1.29 13.69
N SER A 44 -14.49 -1.41 13.39
CA SER A 44 -15.51 -0.36 13.58
C SER A 44 -16.55 -0.67 14.66
N TYR A 45 -16.37 -1.74 15.42
CA TYR A 45 -17.23 -2.04 16.56
C TYR A 45 -16.54 -1.53 17.82
N ASN A 46 -17.27 -0.75 18.63
CA ASN A 46 -16.87 -0.20 19.94
C ASN A 46 -16.62 -1.32 20.97
N PHE A 47 -15.74 -2.27 20.67
CA PHE A 47 -15.33 -3.31 21.59
C PHE A 47 -14.35 -2.72 22.60
N THR A 48 -14.68 -2.88 23.86
CA THR A 48 -13.78 -2.59 24.97
C THR A 48 -12.68 -3.65 25.02
N LEU A 49 -11.43 -3.22 25.01
CA LEU A 49 -10.29 -4.12 25.19
C LEU A 49 -10.35 -4.76 26.59
N PRO A 50 -10.10 -6.08 26.72
CA PRO A 50 -9.91 -6.71 28.03
C PRO A 50 -8.79 -6.04 28.82
N SER A 51 -8.91 -5.96 30.14
CA SER A 51 -7.94 -5.28 31.02
C SER A 51 -6.50 -5.77 30.85
N TRP A 52 -6.30 -7.07 30.63
CA TRP A 52 -4.97 -7.65 30.39
C TRP A 52 -4.34 -7.16 29.07
N VAL A 53 -5.16 -6.87 28.03
CA VAL A 53 -4.66 -6.33 26.75
C VAL A 53 -4.24 -4.89 26.91
N VAL A 54 -4.98 -4.11 27.70
CA VAL A 54 -4.65 -2.69 27.97
C VAL A 54 -3.27 -2.58 28.62
N GLN A 55 -2.90 -3.51 29.49
CA GLN A 55 -1.60 -3.54 30.17
C GLN A 55 -0.41 -3.77 29.22
N ILE A 56 -0.62 -4.41 28.06
CA ILE A 56 0.43 -4.75 27.09
C ILE A 56 0.20 -4.09 25.72
N TYR A 57 -0.65 -3.07 25.67
CA TYR A 57 -1.13 -2.49 24.41
C TYR A 57 0.01 -1.84 23.63
N ASP A 58 0.95 -1.21 24.32
CA ASP A 58 2.09 -0.52 23.70
C ASP A 58 3.07 -1.51 23.08
N GLU A 59 3.32 -2.65 23.72
CA GLU A 59 4.15 -3.74 23.17
C GLU A 59 3.50 -4.37 21.93
N ILE A 60 2.19 -4.65 21.98
CA ILE A 60 1.43 -5.17 20.84
C ILE A 60 1.47 -4.16 19.69
N SER A 61 1.27 -2.88 19.99
CA SER A 61 1.29 -1.80 19.00
C SER A 61 2.67 -1.65 18.35
N THR A 62 3.73 -1.77 19.13
CA THR A 62 5.12 -1.74 18.64
C THR A 62 5.40 -2.93 17.71
N ALA A 63 4.99 -4.14 18.11
CA ALA A 63 5.14 -5.33 17.28
C ALA A 63 4.35 -5.20 15.96
N ALA A 64 3.15 -4.64 15.99
CA ALA A 64 2.33 -4.40 14.81
C ALA A 64 2.94 -3.35 13.86
N GLN A 65 3.55 -2.28 14.40
CA GLN A 65 4.28 -1.29 13.60
C GLN A 65 5.51 -1.91 12.94
N PHE A 66 6.27 -2.74 13.67
CA PHE A 66 7.41 -3.47 13.12
C PHE A 66 6.98 -4.43 12.00
N TRP A 67 5.89 -5.18 12.20
CA TRP A 67 5.32 -6.07 11.20
C TRP A 67 5.05 -5.37 9.87
N THR A 68 4.58 -4.12 9.93
CA THR A 68 4.30 -3.31 8.73
C THR A 68 5.56 -2.95 7.94
N GLN A 69 6.73 -2.93 8.58
CA GLN A 69 8.02 -2.61 7.97
C GLN A 69 8.82 -3.85 7.59
N TYR A 70 8.45 -5.02 8.11
CA TYR A 70 9.23 -6.26 8.01
C TYR A 70 9.64 -6.60 6.56
N TYR A 71 8.71 -6.50 5.60
CA TYR A 71 8.95 -6.80 4.19
C TYR A 71 9.90 -5.83 3.46
N SER A 72 10.27 -4.74 4.10
CA SER A 72 11.18 -3.73 3.56
C SER A 72 12.22 -3.30 4.59
N TYR A 73 12.51 -4.16 5.57
CA TYR A 73 13.40 -3.83 6.69
C TYR A 73 14.84 -3.61 6.24
N SER A 74 15.39 -4.53 5.44
CA SER A 74 16.76 -4.43 4.91
C SER A 74 16.77 -3.92 3.47
N ASN A 75 17.95 -3.46 3.01
CA ASN A 75 18.12 -3.02 1.61
C ASN A 75 17.90 -4.16 0.62
N GLU A 76 18.22 -5.40 1.00
CA GLU A 76 17.98 -6.60 0.20
C GLU A 76 16.49 -6.86 0.06
N LEU A 77 15.73 -6.76 1.16
CA LEU A 77 14.27 -6.92 1.13
C LEU A 77 13.59 -5.81 0.33
N LYS A 78 14.02 -4.55 0.48
CA LYS A 78 13.57 -3.43 -0.36
C LYS A 78 13.79 -3.73 -1.84
N ARG A 79 15.00 -4.16 -2.21
CA ARG A 79 15.35 -4.50 -3.60
C ARG A 79 14.54 -5.69 -4.13
N LEU A 80 14.42 -6.76 -3.35
CA LEU A 80 13.77 -8.00 -3.80
C LEU A 80 12.24 -7.85 -3.89
N ASN A 81 11.62 -7.22 -2.89
CA ASN A 81 10.16 -7.14 -2.81
C ASN A 81 9.59 -5.96 -3.60
N VAL A 82 10.26 -4.81 -3.60
CA VAL A 82 9.74 -3.56 -4.21
C VAL A 82 10.41 -3.24 -5.54
N GLY A 83 11.67 -3.65 -5.72
CA GLY A 83 12.44 -3.37 -6.93
C GLY A 83 11.72 -3.69 -8.24
N PRO A 84 11.16 -4.91 -8.43
CA PRO A 84 10.44 -5.26 -9.67
C PRO A 84 9.24 -4.35 -9.97
N VAL A 85 8.52 -3.88 -8.93
CA VAL A 85 7.38 -2.97 -9.13
C VAL A 85 7.85 -1.56 -9.49
N PHE A 86 8.95 -1.09 -8.91
CA PHE A 86 9.55 0.19 -9.30
C PHE A 86 10.14 0.13 -10.70
N GLU A 87 10.73 -0.99 -11.10
CA GLU A 87 11.17 -1.21 -12.48
C GLU A 87 10.00 -1.10 -13.46
N LEU A 88 8.91 -1.85 -13.22
CA LEU A 88 7.68 -1.78 -14.03
C LEU A 88 7.13 -0.34 -14.12
N LEU A 89 7.09 0.37 -12.99
CA LEU A 89 6.62 1.75 -12.93
C LEU A 89 7.50 2.69 -13.77
N THR A 90 8.81 2.62 -13.59
CA THR A 90 9.76 3.47 -14.34
C THR A 90 9.76 3.14 -15.82
N GLU A 91 9.61 1.88 -16.20
CA GLU A 91 9.54 1.46 -17.59
C GLU A 91 8.27 1.98 -18.26
N ASN A 92 7.10 1.89 -17.61
CA ASN A 92 5.86 2.47 -18.13
C ASN A 92 5.96 3.99 -18.32
N MET A 93 6.61 4.70 -17.38
CA MET A 93 6.88 6.13 -17.52
C MET A 93 7.86 6.42 -18.68
N ARG A 94 8.91 5.60 -18.84
CA ARG A 94 9.86 5.72 -19.95
C ARG A 94 9.15 5.53 -21.28
N LYS A 95 8.41 4.44 -21.46
CA LYS A 95 7.61 4.17 -22.66
C LYS A 95 6.66 5.31 -23.01
N LYS A 96 6.01 5.92 -22.00
CA LYS A 96 5.20 7.12 -22.21
C LYS A 96 6.01 8.31 -22.71
N SER A 97 7.17 8.56 -22.10
CA SER A 97 8.03 9.72 -22.42
C SER A 97 8.58 9.70 -23.86
N ILE A 98 8.74 8.51 -24.45
CA ILE A 98 9.21 8.33 -25.83
C ILE A 98 8.09 8.06 -26.84
N GLY A 99 6.83 8.08 -26.40
CA GLY A 99 5.67 7.93 -27.29
C GLY A 99 5.26 6.50 -27.63
N GLU A 100 5.84 5.46 -27.00
CA GLU A 100 5.41 4.07 -27.17
C GLU A 100 4.01 3.81 -26.59
N LEU A 101 3.55 4.67 -25.66
CA LEU A 101 2.22 4.60 -25.04
C LEU A 101 1.40 5.86 -25.35
N PRO A 102 1.00 6.13 -26.61
CA PRO A 102 0.38 7.40 -27.00
C PRO A 102 -0.97 7.64 -26.28
N GLU A 103 -1.82 6.61 -26.28
CA GLU A 103 -3.17 6.68 -25.72
C GLU A 103 -3.24 6.42 -24.21
N GLN A 104 -2.31 5.62 -23.66
CA GLN A 104 -2.38 5.26 -22.24
C GLN A 104 -2.19 6.49 -21.35
N LYS A 105 -3.20 6.83 -20.55
CA LYS A 105 -3.14 7.94 -19.59
C LYS A 105 -3.03 7.48 -18.14
N MET A 106 -3.35 6.21 -17.86
CA MET A 106 -3.34 5.70 -16.49
C MET A 106 -3.04 4.19 -16.44
N PHE A 107 -2.26 3.76 -15.46
CA PHE A 107 -2.21 2.37 -14.99
C PHE A 107 -2.75 2.32 -13.57
N MET A 108 -3.57 1.31 -13.28
CA MET A 108 -4.18 1.13 -11.97
C MET A 108 -3.91 -0.28 -11.46
N TYR A 109 -3.34 -0.36 -10.26
CA TYR A 109 -2.93 -1.59 -9.62
C TYR A 109 -3.60 -1.72 -8.24
N SER A 110 -4.20 -2.86 -7.98
CA SER A 110 -4.75 -3.21 -6.66
C SER A 110 -3.70 -3.92 -5.83
N TYR A 111 -3.44 -3.45 -4.61
CA TYR A 111 -2.42 -4.03 -3.72
C TYR A 111 -2.87 -4.04 -2.26
N ASN A 112 -2.13 -4.76 -1.41
CA ASN A 112 -2.34 -4.78 0.03
C ASN A 112 -1.62 -3.58 0.70
N GLY A 113 -2.14 -3.10 1.84
CA GLY A 113 -1.52 -2.05 2.65
C GLY A 113 -0.08 -2.36 3.06
N LEU A 114 0.25 -3.62 3.34
CA LEU A 114 1.62 -4.05 3.65
C LEU A 114 2.60 -3.78 2.49
N PHE A 115 2.14 -4.00 1.26
CA PHE A 115 2.94 -3.75 0.07
C PHE A 115 3.11 -2.25 -0.18
N MET A 116 2.04 -1.46 -0.01
CA MET A 116 2.12 0.00 -0.10
C MET A 116 3.05 0.60 0.96
N ALA A 117 3.00 0.11 2.20
CA ALA A 117 3.96 0.48 3.26
C ALA A 117 5.40 0.16 2.85
N SER A 118 5.63 -1.02 2.26
CA SER A 118 6.95 -1.42 1.77
C SER A 118 7.47 -0.50 0.66
N MET A 119 6.60 -0.05 -0.25
CA MET A 119 6.94 0.94 -1.28
C MET A 119 7.35 2.27 -0.65
N LEU A 120 6.55 2.80 0.28
CA LEU A 120 6.85 4.06 0.98
C LEU A 120 8.14 3.96 1.81
N ASN A 121 8.40 2.82 2.43
CA ASN A 121 9.60 2.59 3.24
C ASN A 121 10.85 2.45 2.36
N THR A 122 10.70 1.87 1.17
CA THR A 122 11.76 1.84 0.16
C THR A 122 12.09 3.24 -0.34
N MET A 123 11.08 4.10 -0.49
CA MET A 123 11.24 5.51 -0.84
C MET A 123 11.80 6.37 0.31
N GLY A 124 11.86 5.85 1.54
CA GLY A 124 12.31 6.60 2.72
C GLY A 124 11.31 7.65 3.23
N VAL A 125 10.02 7.51 2.88
CA VAL A 125 8.96 8.47 3.24
C VAL A 125 7.84 7.84 4.08
N PHE A 126 8.01 6.60 4.53
CA PHE A 126 7.03 5.91 5.36
C PHE A 126 7.04 6.43 6.79
N ASN A 127 5.85 6.62 7.37
CA ASN A 127 5.65 7.17 8.70
C ASN A 127 5.47 6.09 9.79
N GLY A 128 5.58 4.81 9.45
CA GLY A 128 5.43 3.70 10.40
C GLY A 128 3.97 3.33 10.73
N ILE A 129 3.00 4.07 10.20
CA ILE A 129 1.57 3.85 10.47
C ILE A 129 0.99 2.94 9.40
N GLU A 130 0.18 1.96 9.82
CA GLU A 130 -0.52 1.05 8.90
C GLU A 130 -1.38 1.85 7.89
N ILE A 131 -1.23 1.53 6.61
CA ILE A 131 -1.90 2.21 5.49
C ILE A 131 -3.42 1.98 5.57
N PRO A 132 -4.31 2.96 5.80
CA PRO A 132 -5.75 2.69 5.92
C PRO A 132 -6.36 2.02 4.69
N TYR A 133 -7.51 1.35 4.86
CA TYR A 133 -8.31 0.89 3.72
C TYR A 133 -8.65 2.04 2.78
N THR A 134 -8.83 1.71 1.50
CA THR A 134 -9.13 2.67 0.42
C THR A 134 -8.09 3.80 0.26
N SER A 135 -6.87 3.60 0.79
CA SER A 135 -5.74 4.49 0.55
C SER A 135 -5.19 4.38 -0.87
N LEU A 136 -4.58 5.46 -1.34
CA LEU A 136 -4.07 5.68 -2.68
C LEU A 136 -2.61 6.14 -2.63
N LEU A 137 -1.71 5.39 -3.25
CA LEU A 137 -0.38 5.84 -3.63
C LEU A 137 -0.34 6.06 -5.15
N MET A 138 -0.14 7.30 -5.57
CA MET A 138 -0.12 7.69 -6.98
C MET A 138 1.24 8.25 -7.37
N PHE A 139 1.69 7.90 -8.57
CA PHE A 139 2.83 8.52 -9.23
C PHE A 139 2.39 9.18 -10.53
N GLU A 140 2.89 10.38 -10.79
CA GLU A 140 2.52 11.19 -11.94
C GLU A 140 3.78 11.55 -12.74
N LEU A 141 3.79 11.19 -14.02
CA LEU A 141 4.80 11.67 -14.96
C LEU A 141 4.35 13.00 -15.55
N HIS A 142 5.19 14.02 -15.41
CA HIS A 142 4.96 15.37 -15.95
C HIS A 142 6.05 15.73 -16.95
N GLN A 143 5.67 16.51 -17.97
CA GLN A 143 6.58 17.05 -18.96
C GLN A 143 6.58 18.59 -18.88
N THR A 144 7.76 19.20 -18.88
CA THR A 144 7.94 20.65 -18.99
C THR A 144 9.03 20.94 -20.01
N GLY A 145 8.62 21.45 -21.17
CA GLY A 145 9.49 21.55 -22.34
C GLY A 145 9.99 20.15 -22.76
N LYS A 146 11.30 19.99 -22.82
CA LYS A 146 11.96 18.70 -23.12
C LYS A 146 12.23 17.84 -21.87
N ASN A 147 11.95 18.35 -20.67
CA ASN A 147 12.28 17.69 -19.41
C ASN A 147 11.08 16.92 -18.86
N TYR A 148 11.36 15.77 -18.25
CA TYR A 148 10.38 14.95 -17.53
C TYR A 148 10.71 14.92 -16.03
N PHE A 149 9.68 14.87 -15.19
CA PHE A 149 9.82 14.65 -13.75
C PHE A 149 8.64 13.85 -13.19
N VAL A 150 8.88 13.19 -12.06
CA VAL A 150 7.88 12.36 -11.40
C VAL A 150 7.45 13.04 -10.10
N LYS A 151 6.14 13.12 -9.88
CA LYS A 151 5.55 13.46 -8.58
C LYS A 151 4.95 12.20 -7.97
N TRP A 152 4.94 12.13 -6.64
CA TRP A 152 4.17 11.12 -5.93
C TRP A 152 3.19 11.79 -4.97
N PHE A 153 2.06 11.12 -4.75
CA PHE A 153 0.99 11.53 -3.86
C PHE A 153 0.50 10.34 -3.05
N GLY A 154 0.41 10.50 -1.73
CA GLY A 154 -0.30 9.59 -0.83
C GLY A 154 -1.57 10.25 -0.29
N GLY A 155 -2.74 9.60 -0.44
CA GLY A 155 -3.99 10.03 0.21
C GLY A 155 -4.87 8.87 0.65
N GLY A 156 -5.58 8.99 1.78
CA GLY A 156 -6.47 7.94 2.29
C GLY A 156 -7.60 8.52 3.14
N GLY A 157 -8.75 7.84 3.17
CA GLY A 157 -10.00 8.34 3.76
C GLY A 157 -10.19 8.10 5.27
N GLY A 158 -9.12 7.84 6.03
CA GLY A 158 -9.19 7.51 7.46
C GLY A 158 -8.15 8.25 8.30
N ARG A 159 -8.31 8.24 9.64
CA ARG A 159 -7.50 8.97 10.64
C ARG A 159 -5.99 8.66 10.67
N GLY A 160 -5.48 7.81 9.77
CA GLY A 160 -4.06 7.51 9.60
C GLY A 160 -3.63 7.83 8.18
N GLU A 161 -3.52 9.10 7.83
CA GLU A 161 -3.21 9.48 6.46
C GLU A 161 -1.82 8.97 6.04
N ILE A 162 -1.71 8.43 4.84
CA ILE A 162 -0.45 8.30 4.09
C ILE A 162 0.09 9.66 3.61
N GLY A 163 -0.37 10.75 4.23
CA GLY A 163 -0.27 12.12 3.75
C GLY A 163 1.16 12.50 3.41
N GLY A 164 1.40 12.72 2.13
CA GLY A 164 2.72 13.07 1.62
C GLY A 164 2.68 13.41 0.13
N ARG A 165 3.48 14.41 -0.24
CA ARG A 165 3.71 14.82 -1.63
C ARG A 165 5.19 15.10 -1.81
N GLY A 166 5.77 14.60 -2.90
CA GLY A 166 7.15 14.87 -3.23
C GLY A 166 7.42 14.85 -4.73
N LYS A 167 8.54 15.47 -5.12
CA LYS A 167 9.04 15.52 -6.49
C LYS A 167 10.34 14.74 -6.57
N ILE A 168 10.40 13.76 -7.46
CA ILE A 168 11.61 13.01 -7.76
C ILE A 168 12.20 13.62 -9.04
N GLY A 169 13.40 14.21 -8.92
CA GLY A 169 14.08 14.90 -10.01
C GLY A 169 14.73 13.94 -11.00
N GLY A 170 14.43 14.09 -12.29
CA GLY A 170 15.14 13.39 -13.36
C GLY A 170 16.42 14.13 -13.74
N ARG A 171 17.59 13.47 -13.64
CA ARG A 171 18.72 13.84 -14.49
C ARG A 171 18.34 13.45 -15.92
N GLY A 172 18.46 14.39 -16.86
CA GLY A 172 18.09 14.19 -18.25
C GLY A 172 18.60 12.85 -18.76
N ILE A 173 17.71 12.11 -19.42
CA ILE A 173 18.05 10.90 -20.16
C ILE A 173 19.08 11.34 -21.20
N ARG A 174 20.36 11.09 -20.93
CA ARG A 174 21.41 11.31 -21.92
C ARG A 174 21.25 10.21 -22.96
N GLU A 175 20.76 10.60 -24.13
CA GLU A 175 20.93 9.82 -25.36
C GLU A 175 22.42 9.47 -25.47
N LYS A 176 22.71 8.18 -25.65
CA LYS A 176 24.01 7.71 -26.13
C LYS A 176 24.00 7.75 -27.65
#